data_AF-A0A1Q5RRY5-F1
#
_entry.id   AF-A0A1Q5RRY5-F1
#
_cell.length_a   1.000
_cell.length_b   1.000
_cell.length_c   1.000
_cell.angle_alpha   90.00
_cell.angle_beta   90.00
_cell.angle_gamma   90.00
#
_symmetry.space_group_name_H-M   'P 1'
#
loop_
_entity.id
_entity.type
_entity.pdbx_description
1 polymer ?
#
loop_
_entity_poly.entity_id
_entity_poly.type
_entity_poly.pdbx_seq_one_letter_code
_entity_poly.pdbx_strand_id
1 'polypeptide(L)' 'MAASREADKERKHLTREKREEASRVAFNVAKKSESIGEAAATISKMYGVSKTTAQSWIRRGKHLADKAKKSREATRR' A
#
# COMPACT_ATOMS: atom_id res chain seq x y z
N MET A 1 19.73 -7.62 -28.45
CA MET A 1 18.50 -7.30 -27.70
C MET A 1 18.88 -6.93 -26.28
N ALA A 2 18.65 -5.69 -25.86
CA ALA A 2 18.22 -5.34 -24.51
C ALA A 2 17.93 -3.83 -24.51
N ALA A 3 16.66 -3.50 -24.35
CA ALA A 3 16.12 -2.15 -24.50
C ALA A 3 16.71 -1.18 -23.46
N SER A 4 17.09 -0.01 -23.95
CA SER A 4 17.23 1.22 -23.18
C SER A 4 16.05 1.41 -22.23
N ARG A 5 16.33 1.88 -21.01
CA ARG A 5 15.48 2.85 -20.31
C ARG A 5 16.21 3.43 -19.11
N GLU A 6 16.76 4.61 -19.35
CA GLU A 6 16.92 5.66 -18.36
C GLU A 6 15.79 5.66 -17.32
N ALA A 7 16.17 5.56 -16.06
CA ALA A 7 15.46 6.18 -14.94
C ALA A 7 16.31 6.00 -13.68
N ASP A 8 17.43 6.71 -13.62
CA ASP A 8 17.95 7.24 -12.35
C ASP A 8 16.97 8.30 -11.82
N LYS A 9 15.71 7.89 -11.61
CA LYS A 9 14.82 8.60 -10.71
C LYS A 9 15.32 8.22 -9.34
N GLU A 10 16.02 9.12 -8.66
CA GLU A 10 16.20 9.09 -7.21
C GLU A 10 14.93 8.48 -6.61
N ARG A 11 15.00 7.21 -6.21
CA ARG A 11 13.86 6.57 -5.55
C ARG A 11 13.83 7.18 -4.18
N LYS A 12 13.27 8.39 -4.05
CA LYS A 12 13.05 9.04 -2.75
C LYS A 12 12.27 8.05 -1.92
N HIS A 13 12.97 7.35 -1.05
CA HIS A 13 12.37 6.34 -0.21
C HIS A 13 11.28 7.06 0.57
N LEU A 14 10.02 6.68 0.32
CA LEU A 14 8.92 7.19 1.13
C LEU A 14 9.30 6.99 2.59
N THR A 15 9.23 8.07 3.36
CA THR A 15 9.45 8.02 4.81
C THR A 15 8.51 6.99 5.41
N ARG A 16 8.87 6.45 6.57
CA ARG A 16 8.06 5.42 7.24
C ARG A 16 6.60 5.86 7.38
N GLU A 17 6.37 7.10 7.79
CA GLU A 17 5.04 7.69 7.93
C GLU A 17 4.27 7.71 6.61
N LYS A 18 4.89 8.18 5.52
CA LYS A 18 4.26 8.19 4.20
C LYS A 18 3.93 6.78 3.70
N ARG A 19 4.74 5.77 4.04
CA ARG A 19 4.42 4.37 3.70
C ARG A 19 3.24 3.84 4.52
N GLU A 20 3.15 4.18 5.80
CA GLU A 20 2.04 3.78 6.65
C GLU A 20 0.73 4.44 6.20
N GLU A 21 0.77 5.73 5.87
CA GLU A 21 -0.36 6.45 5.28
C GLU A 21 -0.81 5.82 3.96
N ALA A 22 0.13 5.62 3.02
CA ALA A 22 -0.18 4.98 1.75
C ALA A 22 -0.73 3.56 1.93
N SER A 23 -0.25 2.81 2.93
CA SER A 23 -0.78 1.48 3.27
C SER A 23 -2.22 1.54 3.79
N ARG A 24 -2.55 2.53 4.63
CA ARG A 24 -3.93 2.74 5.13
C ARG A 24 -4.87 3.13 4.00
N VAL A 25 -4.44 4.06 3.13
CA VAL A 25 -5.21 4.45 1.94
C VAL A 25 -5.42 3.25 1.02
N ALA A 26 -4.36 2.51 0.72
CA ALA A 26 -4.42 1.31 -0.12
C ALA A 26 -5.42 0.27 0.41
N PHE A 27 -5.41 0.02 1.71
CA PHE A 27 -6.39 -0.88 2.32
C PHE A 27 -7.83 -0.34 2.24
N ASN A 28 -8.04 0.95 2.48
CA ASN A 28 -9.37 1.56 2.35
C ASN A 28 -9.91 1.54 0.92
N VAL A 29 -9.03 1.75 -0.08
CA VAL A 29 -9.39 1.58 -1.49
C VAL A 29 -9.74 0.13 -1.77
N ALA A 30 -8.93 -0.82 -1.29
CA ALA A 30 -9.21 -2.25 -1.47
C ALA A 30 -10.52 -2.71 -0.83
N LYS A 31 -10.95 -2.09 0.28
CA LYS A 31 -12.27 -2.37 0.88
C LYS A 31 -13.45 -1.91 0.02
N LYS A 32 -13.23 -0.96 -0.88
CA LYS A 32 -14.24 -0.41 -1.79
C LYS A 32 -14.17 -1.01 -3.19
N SER A 33 -13.16 -1.84 -3.46
CA SER A 33 -12.97 -2.53 -4.73
C SER A 33 -13.46 -3.96 -4.64
N GLU A 34 -13.92 -4.52 -5.76
CA GLU A 34 -14.37 -5.91 -5.83
C GLU A 34 -13.20 -6.90 -5.81
N SER A 35 -12.00 -6.44 -6.20
CA SER A 35 -10.79 -7.26 -6.22
C SER A 35 -9.53 -6.52 -5.73
N ILE A 36 -8.64 -7.27 -5.09
CA ILE A 36 -7.28 -6.80 -4.74
C ILE A 36 -6.51 -6.37 -5.99
N GLY A 37 -6.73 -7.05 -7.12
CA GLY A 37 -6.06 -6.74 -8.38
C GLY A 37 -6.41 -5.35 -8.91
N GLU A 38 -7.70 -4.99 -8.85
CA GLU A 38 -8.20 -3.68 -9.26
C GLU A 38 -7.74 -2.58 -8.31
N ALA A 39 -7.87 -2.82 -7.00
CA ALA A 39 -7.36 -1.90 -6.00
C ALA A 39 -5.86 -1.63 -6.20
N ALA A 40 -5.07 -2.68 -6.42
CA ALA A 40 -3.64 -2.56 -6.67
C ALA A 40 -3.34 -1.79 -7.96
N ALA A 41 -4.15 -1.96 -9.01
CA ALA A 41 -4.02 -1.19 -10.24
C ALA A 41 -4.31 0.30 -10.02
N THR A 42 -5.34 0.63 -9.24
CA THR A 42 -5.67 2.01 -8.86
C THR A 42 -4.57 2.66 -8.03
N ILE A 43 -4.09 1.98 -6.97
CA ILE A 43 -2.98 2.47 -6.14
C ILE A 43 -1.69 2.62 -6.96
N SER A 44 -1.39 1.66 -7.85
CA SER A 44 -0.23 1.71 -8.74
C SER A 44 -0.25 2.97 -9.62
N LYS A 45 -1.40 3.30 -10.21
CA LYS A 45 -1.58 4.52 -11.02
C LYS A 45 -1.48 5.79 -10.18
N MET A 46 -2.14 5.85 -9.02
CA MET A 46 -2.15 7.06 -8.18
C MET A 46 -0.78 7.43 -7.62
N TYR A 47 0.02 6.44 -7.20
CA TYR A 47 1.29 6.66 -6.54
C TYR A 47 2.51 6.43 -7.45
N GLY A 48 2.30 6.04 -8.70
CA GLY A 48 3.38 5.74 -9.65
C GLY A 48 4.25 4.55 -9.22
N VAL A 49 3.70 3.59 -8.47
CA VAL A 49 4.41 2.41 -7.96
C VAL A 49 4.05 1.15 -8.74
N SER A 50 4.85 0.09 -8.64
CA SER A 50 4.51 -1.20 -9.25
C SER A 50 3.23 -1.79 -8.63
N LYS A 51 2.48 -2.58 -9.41
CA LYS A 51 1.31 -3.33 -8.90
C LYS A 51 1.67 -4.22 -7.71
N THR A 52 2.85 -4.83 -7.71
CA THR A 52 3.35 -5.66 -6.59
C THR A 52 3.57 -4.83 -5.32
N THR A 53 4.11 -3.62 -5.45
CA THR A 53 4.26 -2.68 -4.32
C THR A 53 2.90 -2.26 -3.78
N ALA A 54 1.96 -1.92 -4.67
CA ALA A 54 0.59 -1.59 -4.30
C ALA A 54 -0.10 -2.75 -3.54
N GLN A 55 0.03 -3.99 -4.03
CA GLN A 55 -0.48 -5.17 -3.31
C GLN A 55 0.16 -5.32 -1.92
N SER A 56 1.47 -5.07 -1.80
CA SER A 56 2.18 -5.11 -0.50
C SER A 56 1.60 -4.06 0.47
N TRP A 57 1.33 -2.85 -0.01
CA TRP A 57 0.70 -1.78 0.78
C TRP A 57 -0.71 -2.16 1.25
N ILE A 58 -1.53 -2.79 0.39
CA ILE A 58 -2.86 -3.29 0.77
C ILE A 58 -2.75 -4.30 1.93
N ARG A 59 -1.85 -5.28 1.81
CA ARG A 59 -1.62 -6.28 2.87
C ARG A 59 -1.12 -5.64 4.15
N ARG A 60 -0.21 -4.67 4.04
CA ARG A 60 0.33 -3.94 5.19
C ARG A 60 -0.74 -3.11 5.89
N GLY A 61 -1.61 -2.45 5.13
CA GLY A 61 -2.75 -1.69 5.66
C GLY A 61 -3.73 -2.57 6.42
N LYS A 62 -4.03 -3.78 5.90
CA LYS A 62 -4.82 -4.78 6.63
C LYS A 62 -4.19 -5.14 7.98
N HIS A 63 -2.89 -5.44 7.99
CA HIS A 63 -2.18 -5.76 9.24
C HIS A 63 -2.20 -4.59 10.24
N LEU A 64 -2.08 -3.35 9.78
CA LEU A 64 -2.18 -2.17 10.65
C LEU A 64 -3.59 -2.02 11.24
N ALA A 65 -4.64 -2.25 10.44
CA ALA A 65 -6.02 -2.23 10.91
C ALA A 65 -6.29 -3.34 11.95
N ASP A 66 -5.79 -4.56 11.68
CA ASP A 66 -5.92 -5.69 12.61
C ASP A 66 -5.16 -5.44 13.92
N LYS A 67 -3.96 -4.85 13.86
CA LYS A 67 -3.18 -4.45 15.04
C LYS A 67 -3.94 -3.42 15.89
N ALA A 68 -4.56 -2.42 15.26
CA ALA A 68 -5.35 -1.42 15.94
C ALA A 68 -6.65 -2.00 16.56
N LYS A 69 -7.24 -3.02 15.94
CA LYS A 69 -8.38 -3.75 16.51
C LYS A 69 -7.97 -4.50 17.78
N LYS A 70 -6.87 -5.25 17.70
CA LYS A 70 -6.35 -6.02 18.85
C LYS A 70 -5.97 -5.13 20.03
N SER A 71 -5.35 -3.97 19.79
CA SER A 71 -5.00 -3.05 20.88
C SER A 71 -6.25 -2.51 21.59
N ARG A 72 -7.33 -2.21 20.86
CA ARG A 72 -8.61 -1.78 21.46
C ARG A 72 -9.28 -2.88 22.29
N GLU A 73 -9.21 -4.13 21.83
CA GLU A 73 -9.73 -5.27 22.58
C GLU A 73 -8.94 -5.52 23.87
N ALA A 74 -7.61 -5.34 23.84
CA ALA A 74 -6.75 -5.48 25.01
C ALA A 74 -7.03 -4.41 26.09
N THR A 75 -7.38 -3.18 25.71
CA THR A 75 -7.72 -2.10 26.67
C THR A 75 -9.11 -2.24 27.28
N ARG A 76 -9.99 -3.10 26.74
CA ARG A 76 -11.35 -3.32 27.26
C ARG A 76 -11.47 -4.47 28.26
N ARG A 77 -10.42 -5.28 28.43
CA ARG A 77 -10.35 -6.36 29.43
C ARG A 77 -9.70 -5.85 30.70
#